data_AF-A0A7T1DT38-F1
#
_entry.id   AF-A0A7T1DT38-F1
#
_cell.length_a   1.000
_cell.length_b   1.000
_cell.length_c   1.000
_cell.angle_alpha   90.00
_cell.angle_beta   90.00
_cell.angle_gamma   90.00
#
_symmetry.space_group_name_H-M   'P 1'
#
loop_
_entity.id
_entity.type
_entity.pdbx_description
1 polymer ?
#
loop_
_entity_poly.entity_id
_entity_poly.type
_entity_poly.pdbx_seq_one_letter_code
_entity_poly.pdbx_strand_id
1 'polypeptide(L)'
;MPSSTPMNGPQQDPLQPGAVVIADLSRLGAQIRAMRKAQHLRIDDTAALCGVSLDLLSRLENGKGGVGSDKLLAVLDGLGLAMVIAPKQDALMARLPRA
;
A
#
# COMPACT_ATOMS: atom_id res chain seq x y z
N MET A 1 -31.27 14.51 -34.15
CA MET A 1 -30.81 13.22 -33.63
C MET A 1 -29.75 13.52 -32.57
N PRO A 2 -30.07 13.51 -31.26
CA PRO A 2 -29.05 13.68 -30.24
C PRO A 2 -28.28 12.36 -30.06
N SER A 3 -26.98 12.43 -30.24
CA SER A 3 -25.98 11.40 -30.01
C SER A 3 -25.91 11.00 -28.54
N SER A 4 -26.25 9.75 -28.23
CA SER A 4 -26.02 9.14 -26.92
C SER A 4 -24.52 8.91 -26.70
N THR A 5 -24.01 9.47 -25.61
CA THR A 5 -22.72 9.13 -25.00
C THR A 5 -22.73 7.65 -24.57
N PRO A 6 -21.55 7.06 -24.36
CA PRO A 6 -21.24 6.78 -22.97
C PRO A 6 -19.85 7.30 -22.59
N MET A 7 -19.86 8.27 -21.68
CA MET A 7 -18.76 8.58 -20.78
C MET A 7 -18.93 7.61 -19.60
N ASN A 8 -18.14 6.53 -19.57
CA ASN A 8 -17.75 5.92 -18.31
C ASN A 8 -16.51 5.05 -18.54
N GLY A 9 -15.34 5.69 -18.56
CA GLY A 9 -14.12 4.98 -18.21
C GLY A 9 -14.21 4.52 -16.75
N PRO A 10 -13.45 3.51 -16.31
CA PRO A 10 -13.42 3.13 -14.91
C PRO A 10 -12.99 4.33 -14.08
N GLN A 11 -13.94 4.96 -13.39
CA GLN A 11 -13.69 6.03 -12.45
C GLN A 11 -12.99 5.40 -11.25
N GLN A 12 -11.66 5.41 -11.28
CA GLN A 12 -10.85 4.97 -10.16
C GLN A 12 -11.12 5.92 -8.99
N ASP A 13 -11.76 5.38 -7.96
CA ASP A 13 -12.04 6.08 -6.71
C ASP A 13 -10.69 6.53 -6.12
N PRO A 14 -10.43 7.85 -5.94
CA PRO A 14 -9.11 8.36 -5.55
C PRO A 14 -8.63 7.87 -4.17
N LEU A 15 -9.53 7.24 -3.40
CA LEU A 15 -9.33 6.78 -2.03
C LEU A 15 -9.04 5.28 -1.90
N GLN A 16 -8.99 4.52 -3.00
CA GLN A 16 -8.66 3.09 -2.95
C GLN A 16 -7.25 2.85 -3.46
N PRO A 17 -6.27 2.52 -2.59
CA PRO A 17 -4.99 2.03 -3.04
C PRO A 17 -5.23 0.64 -3.67
N GLY A 18 -5.45 0.62 -4.99
CA GLY A 18 -5.55 -0.61 -5.75
C GLY A 18 -4.29 -1.45 -5.57
N ALA A 19 -4.41 -2.77 -5.72
CA ALA A 19 -3.26 -3.66 -5.71
C ALA A 19 -2.21 -3.17 -6.72
N VAL A 20 -0.95 -3.08 -6.28
CA VAL A 20 0.15 -2.51 -7.05
C VAL A 20 1.40 -3.35 -6.89
N VAL A 21 2.19 -3.47 -7.95
CA VAL A 21 3.47 -4.18 -7.90
C VAL A 21 4.52 -3.28 -7.24
N ILE A 22 5.06 -3.75 -6.12
CA ILE A 22 6.12 -3.07 -5.35
C ILE A 22 7.49 -3.65 -5.74
N ALA A 23 8.42 -2.79 -6.18
CA ALA A 23 9.73 -3.21 -6.66
C ALA A 23 10.88 -3.02 -5.65
N ASP A 24 10.68 -2.16 -4.64
CA ASP A 24 11.68 -1.78 -3.65
C ASP A 24 11.03 -1.30 -2.34
N LEU A 25 11.86 -1.13 -1.30
CA LEU A 25 11.41 -0.70 0.02
C LEU A 25 10.87 0.74 0.06
N SER A 26 11.36 1.62 -0.81
CA SER A 26 10.88 3.01 -0.88
C SER A 26 9.43 3.07 -1.34
N ARG A 27 9.08 2.30 -2.37
CA ARG A 27 7.72 2.16 -2.87
C ARG A 27 6.81 1.46 -1.87
N LEU A 28 7.32 0.43 -1.20
CA LEU A 28 6.59 -0.22 -0.10
C LEU A 28 6.24 0.78 1.01
N GLY A 29 7.23 1.54 1.48
CA GLY A 29 7.07 2.54 2.53
C GLY A 29 6.08 3.64 2.14
N ALA A 30 6.16 4.12 0.90
CA ALA A 30 5.22 5.11 0.37
C ALA A 30 3.77 4.58 0.37
N GLN A 31 3.56 3.32 -0.01
CA GLN A 31 2.23 2.71 -0.02
C GLN A 31 1.67 2.53 1.39
N ILE A 32 2.49 2.06 2.34
CA ILE A 32 2.12 1.97 3.76
C ILE A 32 1.72 3.35 4.29
N ARG A 33 2.52 4.37 4.01
CA ARG A 33 2.25 5.76 4.42
C ARG A 33 0.96 6.30 3.79
N ALA A 34 0.71 5.99 2.52
CA ALA A 34 -0.49 6.40 1.82
C ALA A 34 -1.73 5.77 2.45
N MET A 35 -1.69 4.46 2.74
CA MET A 35 -2.78 3.75 3.40
C MET A 35 -3.06 4.34 4.80
N ARG A 36 -2.02 4.54 5.62
CA ARG A 36 -2.18 5.16 6.95
C ARG A 36 -2.82 6.54 6.85
N LYS A 37 -2.38 7.38 5.92
CA LYS A 37 -2.94 8.73 5.72
C LYS A 37 -4.38 8.70 5.22
N ALA A 38 -4.74 7.75 4.35
CA ALA A 38 -6.11 7.56 3.88
C ALA A 38 -7.05 7.19 5.04
N GLN A 39 -6.53 6.51 6.06
CA GLN A 39 -7.25 6.19 7.30
C GLN A 39 -7.20 7.32 8.36
N HIS A 40 -6.60 8.47 8.03
CA HIS A 40 -6.40 9.61 8.95
C HIS A 40 -5.64 9.27 10.24
N LEU A 41 -4.86 8.19 10.24
CA LEU A 41 -4.09 7.77 11.41
C LEU A 41 -2.79 8.55 11.53
N ARG A 42 -2.48 8.98 12.75
CA ARG A 42 -1.16 9.49 13.07
C ARG A 42 -0.15 8.34 13.15
N ILE A 43 1.12 8.68 12.99
CA ILE A 43 2.19 7.69 12.96
C ILE A 43 2.42 7.05 14.34
N ASP A 44 2.23 7.81 15.43
CA ASP A 44 2.29 7.32 16.80
C ASP A 44 1.14 6.35 17.10
N ASP A 45 -0.09 6.69 16.71
CA ASP A 45 -1.26 5.82 16.89
C ASP A 45 -1.11 4.50 16.13
N THR A 46 -0.62 4.56 14.89
CA THR A 46 -0.40 3.36 14.06
C THR A 46 0.70 2.48 14.62
N ALA A 47 1.79 3.07 15.11
CA ALA A 47 2.87 2.33 15.74
C ALA A 47 2.38 1.56 16.98
N ALA A 48 1.57 2.21 17.82
CA ALA A 48 0.94 1.58 18.97
C ALA A 48 -0.02 0.46 18.55
N LEU A 49 -0.88 0.70 17.56
CA LEU A 49 -1.83 -0.28 17.01
C LEU A 49 -1.12 -1.54 16.49
N CYS A 50 0.00 -1.36 15.79
CA CYS A 50 0.75 -2.47 15.18
C CYS A 50 1.79 -3.10 16.12
N GLY A 51 1.91 -2.62 17.37
CA GLY A 51 2.90 -3.13 18.34
C GLY A 51 4.36 -2.91 17.91
N VAL A 52 4.66 -1.78 17.26
CA VAL A 52 6.00 -1.38 16.80
C VAL A 52 6.42 -0.04 17.38
N SER A 53 7.72 0.28 17.34
CA SER A 53 8.19 1.61 17.73
C SER A 53 7.89 2.66 16.65
N LEU A 54 7.70 3.91 17.07
CA LEU A 54 7.51 5.05 16.17
C LEU A 54 8.68 5.19 15.17
N ASP A 55 9.91 5.00 15.64
CA ASP A 55 11.13 5.04 14.82
C ASP A 55 11.13 3.93 13.76
N LEU A 56 10.71 2.71 14.13
CA LEU A 56 10.59 1.60 13.17
C LEU A 56 9.57 1.92 12.09
N LEU A 57 8.37 2.36 12.47
CA LEU A 57 7.33 2.71 11.48
C LEU A 57 7.77 3.88 10.59
N SER A 58 8.45 4.88 11.17
CA SER A 58 9.04 5.98 10.40
C SER A 58 10.09 5.50 9.40
N ARG A 59 11.01 4.62 9.80
CA ARG A 59 11.98 4.02 8.88
C ARG A 59 11.29 3.25 7.76
N LEU A 60 10.29 2.45 8.12
CA LEU A 60 9.51 1.65 7.18
C LEU A 60 8.82 2.53 6.13
N GLU A 61 8.10 3.58 6.55
CA GLU A 61 7.41 4.51 5.65
C GLU A 61 8.33 5.31 4.74
N ASN A 62 9.59 5.51 5.15
CA ASN A 62 10.60 6.19 4.37
C ASN A 62 11.49 5.22 3.57
N GLY A 63 11.16 3.92 3.54
CA GLY A 63 11.92 2.90 2.82
C GLY A 63 13.33 2.63 3.37
N LYS A 64 13.61 3.06 4.60
CA LYS A 64 14.90 2.82 5.26
C LYS A 64 14.95 1.36 5.70
N GLY A 65 15.99 0.64 5.26
CA GLY A 65 16.18 -0.78 5.56
C GLY A 65 16.34 -1.09 7.06
N GLY A 66 16.41 -2.38 7.38
CA GLY A 66 16.60 -2.86 8.76
C GLY A 66 15.30 -3.04 9.56
N VAL A 67 14.15 -3.14 8.89
CA VAL A 67 12.88 -3.54 9.51
C VAL A 67 12.73 -5.05 9.37
N GLY A 68 12.51 -5.76 10.48
CA GLY A 68 12.23 -7.20 10.48
C GLY A 68 10.96 -7.53 9.71
N SER A 69 10.95 -8.67 9.00
CA SER A 69 9.79 -9.12 8.22
C SER A 69 8.57 -9.37 9.10
N ASP A 70 8.76 -9.81 10.34
CA ASP A 70 7.72 -9.93 11.37
C ASP A 70 7.02 -8.59 11.63
N LYS A 71 7.81 -7.52 11.79
CA LYS A 71 7.28 -6.17 12.05
C LYS A 71 6.64 -5.56 10.81
N LEU A 72 7.19 -5.83 9.63
CA LEU A 72 6.55 -5.46 8.37
C LEU A 72 5.16 -6.10 8.25
N LEU A 73 5.05 -7.42 8.47
CA LEU A 73 3.77 -8.13 8.37
C LEU A 73 2.76 -7.62 9.40
N ALA A 74 3.19 -7.33 10.63
CA ALA A 74 2.33 -6.74 11.65
C ALA A 74 1.79 -5.35 11.25
N VAL A 75 2.62 -4.50 10.63
CA VAL A 75 2.18 -3.20 10.13
C VAL A 75 1.22 -3.32 8.95
N LEU A 76 1.47 -4.25 8.03
CA LEU A 76 0.56 -4.51 6.91
C LEU A 76 -0.81 -4.96 7.44
N ASP A 77 -0.84 -5.93 8.34
CA ASP A 77 -2.07 -6.43 8.97
C ASP A 77 -2.82 -5.34 9.73
N GLY A 78 -2.11 -4.55 10.56
CA GLY A 78 -2.71 -3.44 11.32
C GLY A 78 -3.28 -2.32 10.45
N LEU A 79 -2.83 -2.19 9.21
CA LEU A 79 -3.37 -1.25 8.22
C LEU A 79 -4.37 -1.88 7.24
N GLY A 80 -4.70 -3.17 7.39
CA GLY A 80 -5.59 -3.89 6.48
C GLY A 80 -4.99 -4.16 5.09
N LEU A 81 -3.67 -4.22 4.98
CA LEU A 81 -2.93 -4.53 3.76
C LEU A 81 -2.55 -6.01 3.71
N ALA A 82 -2.50 -6.58 2.51
CA ALA A 82 -2.07 -7.95 2.28
C ALA A 82 -0.78 -8.01 1.44
N MET A 83 0.09 -8.97 1.76
CA MET A 83 1.24 -9.33 0.93
C MET A 83 0.92 -10.61 0.15
N VAL A 84 1.08 -10.56 -1.18
CA VAL A 84 0.86 -11.70 -2.07
C VAL A 84 2.18 -12.09 -2.74
N ILE A 85 2.49 -13.39 -2.75
CA ILE A 85 3.65 -13.94 -3.45
C ILE A 85 3.17 -14.72 -4.67
N ALA A 86 3.67 -14.36 -5.84
CA ALA A 86 3.33 -14.99 -7.12
C ALA A 86 4.56 -15.01 -8.05
N PRO A 87 4.61 -15.92 -9.04
CA PRO A 87 5.61 -15.86 -10.10
C PRO A 87 5.58 -14.54 -10.86
N LYS A 88 6.74 -14.01 -11.26
CA LYS A 88 6.82 -12.75 -12.03
C LYS A 88 6.08 -12.78 -13.37
N GLN A 89 5.87 -13.97 -13.92
CA GLN A 89 5.21 -14.24 -15.20
C GLN A 89 3.71 -14.54 -15.04
N ASP A 90 3.19 -14.50 -13.82
CA ASP A 90 1.77 -14.75 -13.57
C ASP A 90 0.89 -13.69 -14.23
N ALA A 91 -0.25 -14.10 -14.80
CA ALA A 91 -1.18 -13.22 -15.47
C ALA A 91 -1.72 -12.11 -14.56
N LEU A 92 -1.78 -12.33 -13.24
CA LEU A 92 -2.11 -11.30 -12.27
C LEU A 92 -1.11 -10.14 -12.32
N MET A 93 0.19 -10.43 -12.38
CA MET A 93 1.25 -9.41 -12.39
C MET A 93 1.19 -8.53 -13.64
N ALA A 94 0.71 -9.06 -14.77
CA ALA A 94 0.53 -8.29 -16.02
C ALA A 94 -0.63 -7.30 -15.95
N ARG A 95 -1.58 -7.49 -15.02
CA ARG A 95 -2.80 -6.67 -14.88
C ARG A 95 -2.69 -5.61 -13.79
N LEU A 96 -1.72 -5.72 -12.90
CA LEU A 96 -1.53 -4.77 -11.81
C LEU A 96 -0.67 -3.58 -12.26
N PRO A 97 -1.00 -2.35 -11.85
CA PRO A 97 -0.15 -1.19 -12.05
C PRO A 97 1.19 -1.37 -11.32
N ARG A 98 2.20 -0.63 -11.76
CA ARG A 98 3.50 -0.55 -11.10
C ARG A 98 3.59 0.80 -10.39
N ALA A 99 3.83 0.77 -9.08
CA ALA A 99 4.21 1.96 -8.30
C ALA A 99 5.60 2.44 -8.75
#